data_AF-A0A484HDL7-F1
#
_entry.id   AF-A0A484HDL7-F1
#
_cell.length_a   1.000
_cell.length_b   1.000
_cell.length_c   1.000
_cell.angle_alpha   90.00
_cell.angle_beta   90.00
_cell.angle_gamma   90.00
#
_symmetry.space_group_name_H-M   'P 1'
#
loop_
_entity.id
_entity.type
_entity.pdbx_description
1 polymer ?
#
loop_
_entity_poly.entity_id
_entity_poly.type
_entity_poly.pdbx_seq_one_letter_code
_entity_poly.pdbx_strand_id
1 'polypeptide(L)'
;MNFFLFGWFFSRPNPGRVLEALRIKKNARRPSVSTGAAVMAYNDLIKKKDQKKKGHTLNKKTVIGLKNLDPESEEYRSFKQLVERLKRTYKYHTRPRAGFKIFDGAVCLTTLFVAFYNFMRPHSSLNQSTPVSIEAIDKRSLMPDKWVPLIKAAATA
;
A
#
# COMPACT_ATOMS: atom_id res chain seq x y z
N MET A 1 -12.75 4.28 -1.18
CA MET A 1 -12.06 3.14 -0.56
C MET A 1 -10.55 3.38 -0.66
N ASN A 2 -9.92 3.71 0.47
CA ASN A 2 -8.51 4.12 0.53
C ASN A 2 -7.60 2.90 0.36
N PHE A 3 -6.88 2.82 -0.76
CA PHE A 3 -5.89 1.78 -1.02
C PHE A 3 -4.50 2.23 -0.56
N PHE A 4 -3.84 1.35 0.19
CA PHE A 4 -2.48 1.55 0.69
C PHE A 4 -1.47 1.50 -0.47
N LEU A 5 -0.89 2.66 -0.83
CA LEU A 5 0.31 2.70 -1.68
C LEU A 5 1.56 2.39 -0.85
N PHE A 6 2.15 1.22 -1.08
CA PHE A 6 3.43 0.80 -0.51
C PHE A 6 4.60 1.50 -1.22
N GLY A 7 5.01 2.67 -0.72
CA GLY A 7 6.15 3.44 -1.24
C GLY A 7 7.46 3.32 -0.44
N TRP A 8 7.61 2.34 0.46
CA TRP A 8 8.64 2.37 1.51
C TRP A 8 9.76 1.30 1.38
N PHE A 9 9.82 0.57 0.26
CA PHE A 9 10.73 -0.59 0.16
C PHE A 9 12.14 -0.30 -0.35
N PHE A 10 12.39 0.87 -0.95
CA PHE A 10 13.70 1.26 -1.46
C PHE A 10 14.13 2.59 -0.86
N SER A 11 15.40 2.67 -0.42
CA SER A 11 15.99 3.80 0.31
C SER A 11 15.97 5.15 -0.41
N ARG A 12 15.43 5.23 -1.63
CA ARG A 12 14.82 6.42 -2.22
C ARG A 12 13.63 5.95 -3.06
N PRO A 13 12.41 6.45 -2.86
CA PRO A 13 11.30 6.09 -3.73
C PRO A 13 11.63 6.57 -5.15
N ASN A 14 11.79 5.63 -6.09
CA ASN A 14 11.98 6.01 -7.49
C ASN A 14 10.71 6.73 -7.93
N PRO A 15 10.83 8.00 -8.32
CA PRO A 15 9.69 8.82 -8.64
C PRO A 15 8.81 8.29 -9.79
N GLY A 16 9.42 7.62 -10.77
CA GLY A 16 8.71 7.00 -11.88
C GLY A 16 7.77 5.89 -11.44
N ARG A 17 8.19 5.06 -10.48
CA ARG A 17 7.42 3.89 -10.01
C ARG A 17 6.24 4.26 -9.10
N VAL A 18 6.37 5.34 -8.32
CA VAL A 18 5.24 5.86 -7.54
C VAL A 18 4.11 6.29 -8.48
N LEU A 19 4.46 6.89 -9.62
CA LEU A 19 3.50 7.37 -10.62
C LEU A 19 2.91 6.22 -11.44
N GLU A 20 3.66 5.15 -11.68
CA GLU A 20 3.17 3.93 -12.34
C GLU A 20 2.17 3.17 -11.46
N ALA A 21 2.48 2.99 -10.16
CA ALA A 21 1.54 2.42 -9.19
C ALA A 21 0.23 3.24 -9.06
N LEU A 22 0.30 4.55 -9.30
CA LEU A 22 -0.86 5.44 -9.35
C LEU A 22 -1.58 5.42 -10.70
N ARG A 23 -0.91 5.04 -11.80
CA ARG A 23 -1.48 4.96 -13.16
C ARG A 23 -2.43 3.78 -13.32
N ILE A 24 -2.25 2.70 -12.54
CA ILE A 24 -3.12 1.51 -12.52
C ILE A 24 -4.58 1.85 -12.10
N LYS A 25 -4.84 3.05 -11.58
CA LYS A 25 -6.19 3.49 -11.16
C LYS A 25 -6.67 4.71 -11.92
N LYS A 26 -7.29 4.50 -13.09
CA LYS A 26 -8.09 5.54 -13.76
C LYS A 26 -9.38 5.90 -13.00
N ASN A 27 -9.95 4.98 -12.22
CA ASN A 27 -11.26 5.15 -11.55
C ASN A 27 -11.25 5.19 -10.00
N ALA A 28 -10.09 5.15 -9.34
CA ALA A 28 -10.07 5.28 -7.88
C ALA A 28 -9.92 6.74 -7.46
N ARG A 29 -10.77 7.18 -6.52
CA ARG A 29 -10.63 8.47 -5.83
C ARG A 29 -9.22 8.52 -5.21
N ARG A 30 -8.36 9.39 -5.73
CA ARG A 30 -6.97 9.52 -5.28
C ARG A 30 -6.95 10.06 -3.84
N PRO A 31 -6.09 9.54 -2.96
CA PRO A 31 -6.03 10.02 -1.58
C PRO A 31 -5.56 11.47 -1.56
N SER A 32 -6.23 12.34 -0.80
CA SER A 32 -5.83 13.75 -0.61
C SER A 32 -4.79 13.93 0.51
N VAL A 33 -4.67 12.92 1.38
CA VAL A 33 -3.89 12.96 2.62
C VAL A 33 -3.04 11.71 2.76
N SER A 34 -1.82 11.88 3.27
CA SER A 34 -0.95 10.77 3.67
C SER A 34 -0.13 11.14 4.89
N THR A 35 0.13 10.15 5.75
CA THR A 35 0.91 10.31 7.00
C THR A 35 2.40 10.00 6.81
N GLY A 36 2.82 9.63 5.59
CA GLY A 36 4.17 9.19 5.29
C GLY A 36 5.11 10.29 4.79
N ALA A 37 6.41 10.13 5.05
CA ALA A 37 7.46 10.99 4.50
C ALA A 37 7.52 10.99 2.95
N ALA A 38 6.95 9.98 2.30
CA ALA A 38 6.86 9.87 0.83
C ALA A 38 5.99 10.98 0.19
N VAL A 39 5.22 11.74 0.97
CA VAL A 39 4.42 12.88 0.48
C VAL A 39 5.29 13.93 -0.22
N MET A 40 6.46 14.26 0.36
CA MET A 40 7.35 15.27 -0.20
C MET A 40 7.88 14.84 -1.56
N ALA A 41 8.42 13.61 -1.63
CA ALA A 41 8.89 13.03 -2.87
C ALA A 41 7.78 12.98 -3.92
N TYR A 42 6.55 12.60 -3.56
CA TYR A 42 5.43 12.62 -4.50
C TYR A 42 5.12 14.03 -5.02
N ASN A 43 4.99 15.00 -4.12
CA ASN A 43 4.69 16.39 -4.46
C ASN A 43 5.76 17.00 -5.36
N ASP A 44 7.03 16.70 -5.12
CA ASP A 44 8.14 17.15 -5.96
C ASP A 44 8.06 16.61 -7.40
N LEU A 45 7.45 15.46 -7.59
CA LEU A 45 7.30 14.85 -8.92
C LEU A 45 6.10 15.34 -9.68
N ILE A 46 5.00 15.60 -8.99
CA ILE A 46 3.86 16.27 -9.59
C ILE A 46 4.30 17.67 -10.06
N LYS A 47 5.07 18.41 -9.24
CA LYS A 47 5.66 19.69 -9.64
C LYS A 47 6.57 19.56 -10.87
N LYS A 48 7.39 18.49 -10.95
CA LYS A 48 8.31 18.26 -12.09
C LYS A 48 7.59 17.83 -13.38
N LYS A 49 6.50 17.05 -13.29
CA LYS A 49 5.78 16.52 -14.46
C LYS A 49 4.71 17.45 -15.01
N ASP A 50 4.08 18.25 -14.16
CA ASP A 50 2.99 19.15 -14.54
C ASP A 50 3.38 20.61 -14.29
N GLN A 51 4.09 21.26 -15.22
CA GLN A 51 4.29 22.72 -15.16
C GLN A 51 2.96 23.50 -15.32
N LYS A 52 1.87 22.86 -15.74
CA LYS A 52 0.61 23.52 -16.13
C LYS A 52 -0.68 23.01 -15.46
N LYS A 53 -0.62 21.99 -14.58
CA LYS A 53 -1.81 21.45 -13.88
C LYS A 53 -1.67 21.57 -12.35
N LYS A 54 -2.33 22.58 -11.78
CA LYS A 54 -2.46 22.90 -10.33
C LYS A 54 -3.17 21.82 -9.48
N GLY A 55 -3.31 20.58 -9.94
CA GLY A 55 -4.44 19.74 -9.53
C GLY A 55 -4.29 18.86 -8.29
N HIS A 56 -3.09 18.48 -7.83
CA HIS A 56 -3.02 17.41 -6.83
C HIS A 56 -1.76 17.39 -5.95
N THR A 57 -1.71 18.28 -4.97
CA THR A 57 -0.76 18.20 -3.84
C THR A 57 -1.33 17.30 -2.74
N LEU A 58 -0.52 16.36 -2.26
CA LEU A 58 -0.85 15.58 -1.06
C LEU A 58 -0.52 16.39 0.18
N ASN A 59 -1.48 16.46 1.11
CA ASN A 59 -1.24 17.05 2.43
C ASN A 59 -0.62 16.00 3.36
N LYS A 60 0.54 16.34 3.94
CA LYS A 60 1.20 15.52 4.96
C LYS A 60 0.56 15.80 6.31
N LYS A 61 -0.04 14.77 6.92
CA LYS A 61 -0.58 14.83 8.28
C LYS A 61 0.36 14.12 9.24
N THR A 62 0.77 14.78 10.31
CA THR A 62 1.81 14.24 11.21
C THR A 62 1.21 14.01 12.59
N VAL A 63 1.13 12.76 13.01
CA VAL A 63 0.76 12.41 14.39
C VAL A 63 2.03 12.41 15.24
N ILE A 64 2.08 13.25 16.27
CA ILE A 64 3.23 13.41 17.16
C ILE A 64 2.93 12.77 18.51
N GLY A 65 3.95 12.14 19.11
CA GLY A 65 3.87 11.57 20.45
C GLY A 65 2.90 10.40 20.63
N LEU A 66 2.82 9.92 21.88
CA LEU A 66 1.95 8.80 22.26
C LEU A 66 0.54 9.26 22.68
N LYS A 67 0.43 10.49 23.24
CA LYS A 67 -0.82 11.07 23.75
C LYS A 67 -1.56 11.92 22.71
N ASN A 68 -2.89 11.99 22.81
CA ASN A 68 -3.74 12.88 22.01
C ASN A 68 -3.64 14.30 22.57
N LEU A 69 -2.64 15.08 22.13
CA LEU A 69 -2.49 16.49 22.53
C LEU A 69 -3.09 17.44 21.50
N ASP A 70 -3.18 17.03 20.23
CA ASP A 70 -3.73 17.81 19.12
C ASP A 70 -4.96 17.13 18.51
N PRO A 71 -5.96 17.89 18.03
CA PRO A 71 -7.12 17.34 17.35
C PRO A 71 -6.75 16.59 16.06
N GLU A 72 -5.74 17.05 15.31
CA GLU A 72 -5.23 16.32 14.15
C GLU A 72 -4.60 14.99 14.56
N SER A 73 -3.82 14.98 15.65
CA SER A 73 -3.22 13.76 16.15
C SER A 73 -4.29 12.76 16.60
N GLU A 74 -5.39 13.21 17.20
CA GLU A 74 -6.51 12.37 17.61
C GLU A 74 -7.20 11.69 16.41
N GLU A 75 -7.53 12.44 15.35
CA GLU A 75 -8.19 11.90 14.16
C GLU A 75 -7.31 10.88 13.42
N TYR A 76 -6.02 11.21 13.20
CA TYR A 76 -5.14 10.41 12.34
C TYR A 76 -4.35 9.30 13.06
N ARG A 77 -4.41 9.22 14.39
CA ARG A 77 -3.65 8.24 15.19
C ARG A 77 -4.04 6.80 14.90
N SER A 78 -5.34 6.51 14.78
CA SER A 78 -5.83 5.16 14.44
C SER A 78 -5.22 4.67 13.12
N PHE A 79 -5.24 5.51 12.09
CA PHE A 79 -4.65 5.21 10.78
C PHE A 79 -3.13 5.04 10.84
N LYS A 80 -2.41 5.89 11.58
CA LYS A 80 -0.96 5.73 11.76
C LYS A 80 -0.63 4.41 12.44
N GLN A 81 -1.36 4.04 13.48
CA GLN A 81 -1.16 2.77 14.19
C GLN A 81 -1.42 1.56 13.28
N LEU A 82 -2.45 1.60 12.42
CA LEU A 82 -2.69 0.55 11.42
C LEU A 82 -1.51 0.39 10.46
N VAL A 83 -0.99 1.49 9.92
CA VAL A 83 0.16 1.48 9.00
C VAL A 83 1.41 0.94 9.70
N GLU A 84 1.70 1.38 10.92
CA GLU A 84 2.87 0.92 11.67
C GLU A 84 2.77 -0.56 12.08
N ARG A 85 1.57 -1.04 12.45
CA ARG A 85 1.32 -2.48 12.68
C ARG A 85 1.60 -3.30 11.41
N LEU A 86 1.10 -2.85 10.25
CA LEU A 86 1.34 -3.53 8.98
C LEU A 86 2.84 -3.59 8.65
N LYS A 87 3.58 -2.49 8.84
CA LYS A 87 5.04 -2.45 8.65
C LYS A 87 5.77 -3.40 9.60
N ARG A 88 5.32 -3.50 10.86
CA ARG A 88 5.90 -4.42 11.84
C ARG A 88 5.69 -5.87 11.41
N THR A 89 4.48 -6.24 10.98
CA THR A 89 4.18 -7.58 10.45
C THR A 89 5.04 -7.89 9.23
N TYR A 90 5.16 -6.95 8.30
CA TYR A 90 6.04 -7.14 7.14
C TYR A 90 7.50 -7.40 7.57
N LYS A 91 8.06 -6.58 8.46
CA LYS A 91 9.43 -6.76 9.00
C LYS A 91 9.60 -8.07 9.75
N TYR A 92 8.57 -8.53 10.46
CA TYR A 92 8.57 -9.81 11.15
C TYR A 92 8.76 -10.98 10.16
N HIS A 93 8.16 -10.92 8.98
CA HIS A 93 8.35 -11.95 7.94
C HIS A 93 9.68 -11.85 7.19
N THR A 94 10.35 -10.68 7.16
CA THR A 94 11.62 -10.53 6.43
C THR A 94 12.87 -10.72 7.29
N ARG A 95 12.81 -10.38 8.58
CA ARG A 95 13.95 -10.48 9.51
C ARG A 95 14.53 -11.90 9.64
N PRO A 96 13.73 -12.97 9.79
CA PRO A 96 14.26 -14.34 9.86
C PRO A 96 15.02 -14.78 8.60
N ARG A 97 14.76 -14.14 7.46
CA ARG A 97 15.42 -14.44 6.18
C ARG A 97 16.73 -13.68 5.97
N ALA A 98 17.24 -13.01 7.01
CA ALA A 98 18.40 -12.11 6.95
C ALA A 98 18.25 -11.02 5.86
N GLY A 99 17.01 -10.59 5.59
CA GLY A 99 16.71 -9.66 4.51
C GLY A 99 16.60 -10.34 3.15
N PHE A 100 16.99 -9.64 2.08
CA PHE A 100 16.97 -10.15 0.71
C PHE A 100 18.38 -10.20 0.17
N LYS A 101 18.79 -11.37 -0.32
CA LYS A 101 20.08 -11.54 -0.99
C LYS A 101 20.09 -10.94 -2.40
N ILE A 102 18.91 -10.89 -3.04
CA ILE A 102 18.72 -10.45 -4.43
C ILE A 102 17.50 -9.52 -4.49
N PHE A 103 17.57 -8.50 -5.33
CA PHE A 103 16.48 -7.53 -5.54
C PHE A 103 15.18 -8.19 -5.98
N ASP A 104 15.25 -9.17 -6.89
CA ASP A 104 14.06 -9.88 -7.38
C ASP A 104 13.33 -10.64 -6.28
N GLY A 105 14.07 -11.18 -5.30
CA GLY A 105 13.48 -11.78 -4.11
C GLY A 105 12.71 -10.76 -3.26
N ALA A 106 13.21 -9.52 -3.18
CA ALA A 106 12.52 -8.43 -2.50
C ALA A 106 11.22 -8.03 -3.20
N VAL A 107 11.27 -7.94 -4.54
CA VAL A 107 10.10 -7.64 -5.36
C VAL A 107 9.07 -8.76 -5.22
N CYS A 108 9.47 -10.02 -5.45
CA CYS A 108 8.59 -11.18 -5.37
C CYS A 108 7.86 -11.27 -4.01
N LEU A 109 8.60 -11.18 -2.90
CA LEU A 109 7.98 -11.24 -1.58
C LEU A 109 7.01 -10.08 -1.34
N THR A 110 7.40 -8.87 -1.71
CA THR A 110 6.56 -7.69 -1.52
C THR A 110 5.30 -7.77 -2.35
N THR A 111 5.39 -8.25 -3.59
CA THR A 111 4.24 -8.49 -4.48
C THR A 111 3.30 -9.52 -3.88
N LEU A 112 3.82 -10.66 -3.41
CA LEU A 112 3.01 -11.70 -2.76
C LEU A 112 2.34 -11.19 -1.47
N PHE A 113 3.05 -10.38 -0.67
CA PHE A 113 2.48 -9.77 0.53
C PHE A 113 1.32 -8.83 0.20
N VAL A 114 1.49 -7.94 -0.79
CA VAL A 114 0.44 -7.03 -1.25
C VAL A 114 -0.75 -7.81 -1.81
N ALA A 115 -0.48 -8.85 -2.60
CA ALA A 115 -1.50 -9.68 -3.20
C ALA A 115 -2.35 -10.40 -2.13
N PHE A 116 -1.70 -10.97 -1.13
CA PHE A 116 -2.38 -11.62 0.00
C PHE A 116 -3.31 -10.67 0.74
N TYR A 117 -2.85 -9.48 1.12
CA TYR A 117 -3.65 -8.53 1.91
C TYR A 117 -4.80 -7.90 1.13
N ASN A 118 -4.67 -7.75 -0.19
CA ASN A 118 -5.67 -7.08 -1.02
C ASN A 118 -6.72 -8.04 -1.62
N PHE A 119 -6.33 -9.27 -1.96
CA PHE A 119 -7.20 -10.18 -2.72
C PHE A 119 -7.65 -11.43 -1.95
N MET A 120 -6.92 -11.84 -0.91
CA MET A 120 -7.16 -13.14 -0.26
C MET A 120 -7.48 -13.03 1.23
N ARG A 121 -6.90 -12.08 1.94
CA ARG A 121 -7.08 -11.91 3.38
C ARG A 121 -8.41 -11.21 3.67
N PRO A 122 -9.36 -11.86 4.37
CA PRO A 122 -10.55 -11.18 4.84
C PRO A 122 -10.19 -10.18 5.95
N HIS A 123 -10.87 -9.03 5.98
CA HIS A 123 -10.67 -8.02 7.02
C HIS A 123 -11.95 -7.83 7.83
N SER A 124 -11.81 -7.80 9.16
CA SER A 124 -12.92 -7.59 10.07
C SER A 124 -13.63 -6.25 9.83
N SER A 125 -12.90 -5.20 9.50
CA SER A 125 -13.45 -3.88 9.16
C SER A 125 -14.27 -3.85 7.87
N LEU A 126 -14.22 -4.92 7.08
CA LEU A 126 -14.94 -5.06 5.81
C LEU A 126 -15.93 -6.24 5.88
N ASN A 127 -16.49 -6.55 7.05
CA ASN A 127 -17.41 -7.68 7.25
C ASN A 127 -16.84 -9.01 6.72
N GLN A 128 -15.56 -9.28 6.98
CA GLN A 128 -14.84 -10.47 6.48
C GLN A 128 -14.68 -10.55 4.95
N SER A 129 -14.83 -9.43 4.24
CA SER A 129 -14.53 -9.35 2.81
C SER A 129 -13.10 -8.86 2.54
N THR A 130 -12.64 -9.05 1.30
CA THR A 130 -11.34 -8.59 0.81
C THR A 130 -11.46 -7.18 0.20
N PRO A 131 -10.39 -6.34 0.25
CA PRO A 131 -10.43 -4.99 -0.32
C PRO A 131 -10.67 -4.97 -1.83
N VAL A 132 -10.21 -5.99 -2.55
CA VAL A 132 -10.54 -6.25 -3.96
C VAL A 132 -11.08 -7.67 -4.06
N SER A 133 -12.36 -7.78 -4.42
CA SER A 133 -12.98 -9.06 -4.78
C SER A 133 -12.58 -9.43 -6.20
N ILE A 134 -12.25 -10.71 -6.39
CA ILE A 134 -12.02 -11.33 -7.69
C ILE A 134 -12.86 -12.60 -7.71
N GLU A 135 -13.82 -12.68 -8.63
CA GLU A 135 -14.77 -13.79 -8.72
C GLU A 135 -14.09 -15.17 -8.83
N ALA A 136 -12.93 -15.24 -9.50
CA ALA A 136 -12.16 -16.47 -9.66
C ALA A 136 -11.56 -17.02 -8.35
N ILE A 137 -11.42 -16.17 -7.33
CA ILE A 137 -10.82 -16.48 -6.02
C ILE A 137 -11.92 -16.70 -4.99
N ASP A 138 -13.00 -15.92 -5.03
CA ASP A 138 -14.06 -15.94 -4.03
C ASP A 138 -14.82 -17.28 -3.96
N LYS A 139 -14.83 -18.04 -5.06
CA LYS A 139 -15.44 -19.38 -5.13
C LYS A 139 -14.65 -20.46 -4.37
N ARG A 140 -13.45 -20.17 -3.89
CA ARG A 140 -12.56 -21.15 -3.25
C ARG A 140 -12.50 -20.92 -1.74
N SER A 141 -12.64 -21.99 -0.96
CA SER A 141 -12.59 -21.92 0.51
C SER A 141 -11.14 -21.92 1.03
N LEU A 142 -10.30 -22.81 0.51
CA LEU A 142 -8.93 -23.02 0.99
C LEU A 142 -7.97 -21.93 0.49
N MET A 143 -7.13 -21.44 1.39
CA MET A 143 -6.14 -20.40 1.08
C MET A 143 -5.10 -20.83 0.02
N PRO A 144 -4.54 -22.06 0.05
CA PRO A 144 -3.62 -22.51 -1.00
C PRO A 144 -4.27 -22.46 -2.39
N ASP A 145 -5.54 -22.89 -2.50
CA ASP A 145 -6.26 -22.97 -3.77
C ASP A 145 -6.55 -21.60 -4.38
N LYS A 146 -6.56 -20.53 -3.56
CA LYS A 146 -6.75 -19.15 -4.00
C LYS A 146 -5.57 -18.59 -4.79
N TRP A 147 -4.36 -19.12 -4.60
CA TRP A 147 -3.17 -18.64 -5.29
C TRP A 147 -3.14 -19.01 -6.77
N VAL A 148 -3.61 -20.21 -7.13
CA VAL A 148 -3.62 -20.70 -8.51
C VAL A 148 -4.41 -19.78 -9.46
N PRO A 149 -5.69 -19.43 -9.21
CA PRO A 149 -6.43 -18.54 -10.08
C PRO A 149 -5.86 -17.12 -10.09
N LEU A 150 -5.30 -16.65 -8.98
CA LEU A 150 -4.67 -15.32 -8.91
C LEU A 150 -3.44 -15.22 -9.81
N ILE A 151 -2.56 -16.24 -9.77
CA ILE A 151 -1.37 -16.30 -10.61
C ILE A 151 -1.77 -16.45 -12.08
N LYS A 152 -2.77 -17.29 -12.38
CA LYS A 152 -3.31 -17.42 -13.74
C LYS A 152 -3.84 -16.09 -14.28
N ALA A 153 -4.63 -15.36 -13.47
CA ALA A 153 -5.14 -14.05 -13.84
C ALA A 153 -4.03 -13.02 -14.08
N ALA A 154 -2.95 -13.08 -13.29
CA ALA A 154 -1.79 -12.21 -13.45
C ALA A 154 -0.96 -12.55 -14.70
N ALA A 155 -0.88 -13.82 -15.10
CA ALA A 155 -0.15 -14.25 -16.29
C ALA A 155 -0.86 -13.88 -17.61
N THR A 156 -2.18 -13.69 -17.57
CA THR A 156 -3.00 -13.32 -18.73
C THR A 156 -3.19 -11.81 -18.92
N ALA A 157 -2.75 -11.00 -17.94
CA ALA A 157 -2.92 -9.54 -17.91
C ALA A 157 -1.72 -8.80 -18.53
#